data_AF-W7SYU8-F1
#
_entry.id   AF-W7SYU8-F1
#
_cell.length_a   1.000
_cell.length_b   1.000
_cell.length_c   1.000
_cell.angle_alpha   90.00
_cell.angle_beta   90.00
_cell.angle_gamma   90.00
#
_symmetry.space_group_name_H-M   'P 1'
#
loop_
_entity.id
_entity.type
_entity.pdbx_description
1 polymer ?
#
loop_
_entity_poly.entity_id
_entity_poly.type
_entity_poly.pdbx_seq_one_letter_code
_entity_poly.pdbx_strand_id
1 'polypeptide(L)'
;MPYDDYTTHERPVRIRLDATASRRPGRGRGWTVESGYWGASARTEKDAADALAAGLNQFLRHYEPPRILTFRGHTAVVELDQGDGDTSLFWRRRTVNPAGGVNLTGFAAANWAEAEAEARHDLAHQTTDWHDDASVHAAATYLDQGPCGDDRYRSHELYRYAAWQRAAKVAIESGQEDFHTWASTHREKFAVPRPETPEKPATPAP
;
A
#
# COMPACT_ATOMS: atom_id res chain seq x y z
N MET A 1 28.77 -12.13 22.23
CA MET A 1 28.34 -11.16 21.21
C MET A 1 28.09 -9.85 21.95
N PRO A 2 28.99 -8.85 21.88
CA PRO A 2 28.72 -7.55 22.48
C PRO A 2 27.61 -6.87 21.66
N TYR A 3 26.58 -6.39 22.36
CA TYR A 3 25.54 -5.57 21.76
C TYR A 3 26.18 -4.24 21.34
N ASP A 4 26.10 -3.91 20.05
CA ASP A 4 26.35 -2.53 19.60
C ASP A 4 25.27 -1.65 20.24
N ASP A 5 25.68 -0.95 21.29
CA ASP A 5 24.87 -0.01 22.03
C ASP A 5 24.72 1.24 21.16
N TYR A 6 23.66 1.28 20.33
CA TYR A 6 23.37 2.44 19.52
C TYR A 6 22.91 3.59 20.42
N THR A 7 23.81 4.53 20.70
CA THR A 7 23.43 5.82 21.30
C THR A 7 22.68 6.68 20.27
N THR A 8 21.36 6.71 20.39
CA THR A 8 20.51 7.64 19.63
C THR A 8 20.54 9.03 20.29
N HIS A 9 20.88 10.07 19.54
CA HIS A 9 20.83 11.46 20.00
C HIS A 9 19.82 12.26 19.17
N GLU A 10 18.81 12.82 19.82
CA GLU A 10 17.90 13.77 19.18
C GLU A 10 18.56 15.16 19.12
N ARG A 11 18.77 15.67 17.90
CA ARG A 11 19.23 17.05 17.67
C ARG A 11 18.48 17.69 16.50
N PRO A 12 18.07 18.96 16.61
CA PRO A 12 17.47 19.65 15.49
C PRO A 12 18.52 19.91 14.40
N VAL A 13 18.37 19.28 13.24
CA VAL A 13 19.21 19.53 12.06
C VAL A 13 18.50 20.55 11.17
N ARG A 14 19.21 21.62 10.78
CA ARG A 14 18.71 22.58 9.79
C ARG A 14 19.32 22.26 8.44
N ILE A 15 18.48 21.89 7.48
CA ILE A 15 18.88 21.64 6.09
C ILE A 15 18.42 22.85 5.28
N ARG A 16 19.34 23.46 4.53
CA ARG A 16 19.01 24.49 3.55
C ARG A 16 18.75 23.81 2.21
N LEU A 17 17.60 24.11 1.62
CA LEU A 17 17.25 23.68 0.26
C LEU A 17 17.21 24.93 -0.62
N ASP A 18 17.93 24.88 -1.73
CA ASP A 18 17.87 25.94 -2.73
C ASP A 18 16.69 25.66 -3.67
N ALA A 19 15.90 26.69 -3.94
CA ALA A 19 14.71 26.60 -4.79
C ALA A 19 14.76 27.66 -5.90
N THR A 20 14.18 27.32 -7.05
CA THR A 20 14.04 28.21 -8.19
C THR A 20 12.61 28.72 -8.25
N ALA A 21 12.44 30.03 -8.10
CA ALA A 21 11.15 30.70 -8.32
C ALA A 21 11.04 31.19 -9.77
N SER A 22 9.95 30.85 -10.44
CA SER A 22 9.68 31.29 -11.81
C SER A 22 8.23 31.74 -11.99
N ARG A 23 8.00 32.63 -12.95
CA ARG A 23 6.66 33.07 -13.36
C ARG A 23 6.58 33.12 -14.88
N ARG A 24 5.64 32.38 -15.46
CA ARG A 24 5.40 32.46 -16.91
C ARG A 24 4.92 33.85 -17.31
N PRO A 25 5.31 34.38 -18.49
CA PRO A 25 4.85 35.67 -18.96
C PRO A 25 3.32 35.69 -19.16
N GLY A 26 2.69 36.83 -18.87
CA GLY A 26 1.25 37.05 -19.04
C GLY A 26 0.54 37.60 -17.79
N ARG A 27 -0.56 38.32 -17.99
CA ARG A 27 -1.36 38.88 -16.89
C ARG A 27 -2.07 37.75 -16.12
N GLY A 28 -2.04 37.82 -14.78
CA GLY A 28 -2.71 36.84 -13.92
C GLY A 28 -2.04 35.47 -13.83
N ARG A 29 -0.80 35.30 -14.32
CA ARG A 29 -0.05 34.06 -14.15
C ARG A 29 0.51 33.96 -12.73
N GLY A 30 0.32 32.80 -12.12
CA GLY A 30 0.89 32.46 -10.82
C GLY A 30 2.40 32.24 -10.87
N TRP A 31 3.00 32.23 -9.70
CA TRP A 31 4.38 31.84 -9.45
C TRP A 31 4.47 30.34 -9.23
N THR A 32 5.58 29.76 -9.66
CA THR A 32 5.96 28.37 -9.39
C THR A 32 7.32 28.38 -8.71
N VAL A 33 7.47 27.65 -7.60
CA VAL A 33 8.73 27.49 -6.88
C VAL A 33 9.09 26.01 -6.85
N GLU A 34 10.31 25.67 -7.27
CA GLU A 34 10.77 24.29 -7.48
C GLU A 34 12.12 24.01 -6.78
N SER A 35 12.30 22.83 -6.21
CA SER A 35 13.55 22.35 -5.61
C SER A 35 13.75 20.87 -5.95
N GLY A 36 14.56 20.56 -6.95
CA GLY A 36 14.71 19.20 -7.47
C GLY A 36 13.41 18.73 -8.14
N TYR A 37 12.83 17.63 -7.64
CA TYR A 37 11.54 17.11 -8.11
C TYR A 37 10.33 17.75 -7.41
N TRP A 38 10.56 18.58 -6.39
CA TRP A 38 9.49 19.23 -5.64
C TRP A 38 9.09 20.55 -6.28
N GLY A 39 7.79 20.81 -6.42
CA GLY A 39 7.28 22.05 -6.96
C GLY A 39 5.96 22.46 -6.31
N ALA A 40 5.73 23.76 -6.19
CA ALA A 40 4.43 24.31 -5.79
C ALA A 40 4.12 25.57 -6.60
N SER A 41 2.83 25.81 -6.86
CA SER A 41 2.36 27.00 -7.59
C SER A 41 1.33 27.78 -6.80
N ALA A 42 1.44 29.11 -6.82
CA ALA A 42 0.51 30.01 -6.13
C ALA A 42 0.40 31.37 -6.81
N ARG A 43 -0.43 32.28 -6.27
CA ARG A 43 -0.60 33.63 -6.83
C ARG A 43 0.60 34.55 -6.60
N THR A 44 1.33 34.35 -5.50
CA THR A 44 2.54 35.11 -5.16
C THR A 44 3.73 34.18 -5.00
N GLU A 45 4.94 34.72 -5.15
CA GLU A 45 6.19 33.97 -4.93
C GLU A 45 6.25 33.42 -3.50
N LYS A 46 5.88 34.26 -2.52
CA LYS A 46 5.84 33.87 -1.11
C LYS A 46 4.88 32.71 -0.88
N ASP A 47 3.65 32.77 -1.39
CA ASP A 47 2.68 31.71 -1.19
C ASP A 47 3.13 30.39 -1.83
N ALA A 48 3.81 30.46 -2.99
CA ALA A 48 4.35 29.28 -3.66
C ALA A 48 5.52 28.68 -2.87
N ALA A 49 6.40 29.52 -2.31
CA ALA A 49 7.49 29.08 -1.43
C ALA A 49 6.97 28.49 -0.10
N ASP A 50 5.97 29.12 0.51
CA ASP A 50 5.33 28.64 1.75
C ASP A 50 4.60 27.30 1.49
N ALA A 51 3.94 27.14 0.33
CA ALA A 51 3.32 25.88 -0.08
C ALA A 51 4.35 24.77 -0.30
N LEU A 52 5.47 25.06 -0.98
CA LEU A 52 6.58 24.11 -1.15
C LEU A 52 7.15 23.69 0.22
N ALA A 53 7.39 24.64 1.12
CA ALA A 53 7.89 24.38 2.46
C ALA A 53 6.91 23.54 3.30
N ALA A 54 5.60 23.80 3.18
CA ALA A 54 4.57 23.01 3.84
C ALA A 54 4.56 21.56 3.33
N GLY A 55 4.60 21.35 2.01
CA GLY A 55 4.67 20.02 1.40
C GLY A 55 5.92 19.24 1.81
N LEU A 56 7.09 19.89 1.80
CA LEU A 56 8.35 19.28 2.26
C LEU A 56 8.31 18.90 3.74
N ASN A 57 7.80 19.78 4.60
CA ASN A 57 7.67 19.50 6.03
C ASN A 57 6.69 18.34 6.28
N GLN A 58 5.59 18.28 5.54
CA GLN A 58 4.66 17.16 5.61
C GLN A 58 5.33 15.86 5.16
N PHE A 59 6.03 15.85 4.02
CA PHE A 59 6.78 14.69 3.56
C PHE A 59 7.78 14.22 4.61
N LEU A 60 8.61 15.11 5.16
CA LEU A 60 9.62 14.77 6.16
C LEU A 60 9.04 14.21 7.46
N ARG A 61 7.82 14.63 7.86
CA ARG A 61 7.12 14.06 9.03
C ARG A 61 6.70 12.62 8.83
N HIS A 62 6.44 12.23 7.58
CA HIS A 62 5.94 10.91 7.23
C HIS A 62 6.97 10.06 6.49
N TYR A 63 8.14 10.58 6.17
CA TYR A 63 9.13 9.84 5.41
C TYR A 63 9.72 8.70 6.25
N GLU A 64 9.59 7.48 5.72
CA GLU A 64 10.39 6.33 6.14
C GLU A 64 11.11 5.76 4.92
N PRO A 65 12.17 4.95 5.10
CA PRO A 65 12.76 4.20 4.00
C PRO A 65 11.72 3.34 3.27
N PRO A 66 11.83 3.18 1.93
CA PRO A 66 10.92 2.32 1.18
C PRO A 66 10.80 0.93 1.77
N ARG A 67 9.57 0.42 1.83
CA ARG A 67 9.27 -0.94 2.32
C ARG A 67 9.33 -1.91 1.15
N ILE A 68 10.12 -2.97 1.30
CA ILE A 68 10.22 -4.04 0.31
C ILE A 68 9.42 -5.22 0.84
N LEU A 69 8.39 -5.60 0.09
CA LEU A 69 7.48 -6.70 0.40
C LEU A 69 7.68 -7.79 -0.64
N THR A 70 7.74 -9.04 -0.19
CA THR A 70 7.93 -10.19 -1.09
C THR A 70 6.91 -11.25 -0.79
N PHE A 71 6.23 -11.75 -1.83
CA PHE A 71 5.30 -12.86 -1.71
C PHE A 71 5.27 -13.64 -3.01
N ARG A 72 5.44 -14.96 -2.93
CA ARG A 72 5.40 -15.89 -4.08
C ARG A 72 6.22 -15.43 -5.29
N GLY A 73 7.47 -15.03 -5.04
CA GLY A 73 8.40 -14.55 -6.07
C GLY A 73 8.09 -13.17 -6.64
N HIS A 74 6.98 -12.53 -6.25
CA HIS A 74 6.71 -11.14 -6.57
C HIS A 74 7.30 -10.23 -5.51
N THR A 75 7.76 -9.06 -5.93
CA THR A 75 8.31 -8.03 -5.04
C THR A 75 7.53 -6.74 -5.23
N ALA A 76 6.99 -6.17 -4.16
CA ALA A 76 6.42 -4.83 -4.15
C ALA A 76 7.33 -3.89 -3.36
N VAL A 77 7.71 -2.78 -3.97
CA VAL A 77 8.38 -1.68 -3.28
C VAL A 77 7.35 -0.59 -3.04
N VAL A 78 7.15 -0.24 -1.77
CA VAL A 78 6.23 0.80 -1.33
C VAL A 78 7.03 2.00 -0.85
N GLU A 79 6.72 3.16 -1.40
CA GLU A 79 7.39 4.41 -1.03
C GLU A 79 6.38 5.54 -0.98
N LEU A 80 6.65 6.52 -0.12
CA LEU A 80 5.89 7.76 -0.09
C LEU A 80 6.16 8.51 -1.40
N ASP A 81 5.10 8.79 -2.14
CA ASP A 81 5.20 9.52 -3.39
C ASP A 81 5.39 11.02 -3.10
N GLN A 82 6.15 11.66 -3.97
CA GLN A 82 6.46 13.08 -3.86
C GLN A 82 5.29 13.84 -4.47
N GLY A 83 4.26 14.14 -3.67
CA GLY A 83 3.08 14.86 -4.15
C GLY A 83 3.41 16.27 -4.64
N ASP A 84 2.73 16.72 -5.70
CA ASP A 84 2.81 18.05 -6.33
C ASP A 84 2.21 19.17 -5.44
N GLY A 85 2.64 19.25 -4.18
CA GLY A 85 2.25 20.32 -3.25
C GLY A 85 0.81 20.23 -2.71
N ASP A 86 0.08 19.14 -3.01
CA ASP A 86 -1.22 18.87 -2.38
C ASP A 86 -1.00 18.18 -1.02
N THR A 87 -1.77 18.59 -0.01
CA THR A 87 -1.62 18.19 1.40
C THR A 87 -2.02 16.73 1.70
N SER A 88 -2.29 15.93 0.68
CA SER A 88 -2.69 14.53 0.83
C SER A 88 -1.47 13.62 0.69
N LEU A 89 -1.27 12.69 1.63
CA LEU A 89 -0.21 11.69 1.52
C LEU A 89 -0.55 10.74 0.37
N PHE A 90 0.33 10.71 -0.63
CA PHE A 90 0.21 9.83 -1.78
C PHE A 90 1.35 8.83 -1.75
N TRP A 91 1.06 7.60 -2.14
CA TRP A 91 1.98 6.47 -2.05
C TRP A 91 2.16 5.84 -3.42
N ARG A 92 3.33 5.29 -3.65
CA ARG A 92 3.67 4.60 -4.88
C ARG A 92 4.06 3.17 -4.57
N ARG A 93 3.47 2.23 -5.32
CA ARG A 93 3.81 0.81 -5.31
C ARG A 93 4.40 0.43 -6.66
N ARG A 94 5.61 -0.14 -6.63
CA ARG A 94 6.22 -0.78 -7.78
C ARG A 94 6.24 -2.29 -7.56
N THR A 95 5.42 -3.03 -8.29
CA THR A 95 5.38 -4.49 -8.24
C THR A 95 6.19 -5.07 -9.40
N VAL A 96 7.16 -5.93 -9.07
CA VAL A 96 7.97 -6.70 -10.02
C VAL A 96 7.52 -8.15 -9.94
N ASN A 97 7.11 -8.70 -11.08
CA ASN A 97 6.72 -10.10 -11.18
C ASN A 97 7.96 -11.02 -11.41
N PRO A 98 7.83 -12.35 -11.23
CA PRO A 98 8.94 -13.28 -11.42
C PRO A 98 9.51 -13.30 -12.84
N ALA A 99 8.73 -12.87 -13.84
CA ALA A 99 9.17 -12.75 -15.23
C ALA A 99 9.88 -11.41 -15.53
N GLY A 100 10.07 -10.54 -14.53
CA GLY A 100 10.71 -9.24 -14.68
C GLY A 100 9.80 -8.10 -15.15
N GLY A 101 8.51 -8.37 -15.36
CA GLY A 101 7.51 -7.34 -15.66
C GLY A 101 7.29 -6.42 -14.46
N VAL A 102 7.08 -5.13 -14.74
CA VAL A 102 6.94 -4.09 -13.72
C VAL A 102 5.58 -3.41 -13.86
N ASN A 103 4.84 -3.33 -12.75
CA ASN A 103 3.64 -2.51 -12.62
C ASN A 103 3.91 -1.37 -11.63
N LEU A 104 3.48 -0.16 -11.98
CA LEU A 104 3.60 1.02 -11.13
C LEU A 104 2.20 1.55 -10.83
N THR A 105 1.88 1.73 -9.56
CA THR A 105 0.56 2.17 -9.12
C THR A 105 0.68 3.24 -8.04
N GLY A 106 -0.09 4.32 -8.18
CA GLY A 106 -0.25 5.35 -7.16
C GLY A 106 -1.53 5.12 -6.35
N PHE A 107 -1.49 5.36 -5.04
CA PHE A 107 -2.64 5.14 -4.16
C PHE A 107 -2.58 6.05 -2.91
N ALA A 108 -3.70 6.17 -2.21
CA ALA A 108 -3.82 7.01 -1.02
C ALA A 108 -3.90 6.13 0.23
N ALA A 109 -3.16 6.51 1.27
CA ALA A 109 -3.21 5.88 2.58
C ALA A 109 -2.85 6.93 3.65
N ALA A 110 -3.43 6.82 4.85
CA ALA A 110 -3.27 7.81 5.90
C ALA A 110 -1.89 7.74 6.59
N ASN A 111 -1.20 6.61 6.50
CA ASN A 111 0.09 6.35 7.13
C ASN A 111 0.80 5.14 6.51
N TRP A 112 2.05 4.88 6.93
CA TRP A 112 2.85 3.75 6.47
C TRP A 112 2.23 2.38 6.74
N ALA A 113 1.58 2.19 7.89
CA ALA A 113 0.99 0.90 8.24
C ALA A 113 -0.17 0.54 7.31
N GLU A 114 -1.02 1.52 6.97
CA GLU A 114 -2.06 1.37 5.97
C GLU A 114 -1.47 1.19 4.57
N ALA A 115 -0.43 1.96 4.21
CA ALA A 115 0.20 1.84 2.91
C ALA A 115 0.85 0.46 2.69
N GLU A 116 1.53 -0.08 3.71
CA GLU A 116 2.08 -1.42 3.70
C GLU A 116 0.97 -2.47 3.61
N ALA A 117 -0.11 -2.34 4.39
CA ALA A 117 -1.21 -3.30 4.38
C ALA A 117 -1.95 -3.33 3.03
N GLU A 118 -2.20 -2.17 2.42
CA GLU A 118 -2.78 -2.11 1.08
C GLU A 118 -1.85 -2.77 0.05
N ALA A 119 -0.56 -2.51 0.11
CA ALA A 119 0.41 -3.13 -0.79
C ALA A 119 0.52 -4.64 -0.60
N ARG A 120 0.49 -5.13 0.64
CA ARG A 120 0.42 -6.56 0.94
C ARG A 120 -0.87 -7.17 0.39
N HIS A 121 -2.00 -6.50 0.59
CA HIS A 121 -3.31 -6.92 0.09
C HIS A 121 -3.33 -7.04 -1.42
N ASP A 122 -2.89 -6.02 -2.16
CA ASP A 122 -2.81 -6.07 -3.62
C ASP A 122 -1.84 -7.16 -4.11
N LEU A 123 -0.66 -7.26 -3.48
CA LEU A 123 0.31 -8.30 -3.84
C LEU A 123 -0.24 -9.71 -3.61
N ALA A 124 -0.96 -9.93 -2.50
CA ALA A 124 -1.65 -11.18 -2.24
C ALA A 124 -2.73 -11.44 -3.30
N HIS A 125 -3.57 -10.45 -3.62
CA HIS A 125 -4.62 -10.59 -4.63
C HIS A 125 -4.11 -10.93 -6.03
N GLN A 126 -3.00 -10.33 -6.44
CA GLN A 126 -2.42 -10.56 -7.78
C GLN A 126 -1.78 -11.94 -7.94
N THR A 127 -1.35 -12.55 -6.83
CA THR A 127 -0.49 -13.75 -6.84
C THR A 127 -1.17 -14.99 -6.26
N THR A 128 -2.37 -14.83 -5.73
CA THR A 128 -3.19 -15.93 -5.24
C THR A 128 -3.87 -16.60 -6.42
N ASP A 129 -3.60 -17.90 -6.59
CA ASP A 129 -4.51 -18.78 -7.31
C ASP A 129 -5.76 -18.98 -6.44
N TRP A 130 -6.87 -18.41 -6.87
CA TRP A 130 -8.14 -18.41 -6.14
C TRP A 130 -8.82 -19.79 -6.11
N HIS A 131 -8.38 -20.72 -6.94
CA HIS A 131 -8.94 -22.07 -7.04
C HIS A 131 -8.11 -23.12 -6.27
N ASP A 132 -6.94 -22.74 -5.76
CA ASP A 132 -6.11 -23.59 -4.89
C ASP A 132 -6.24 -23.15 -3.42
N ASP A 133 -6.68 -24.07 -2.54
CA ASP A 133 -6.88 -23.81 -1.11
C ASP A 133 -5.56 -23.46 -0.43
N ALA A 134 -4.48 -24.18 -0.73
CA ALA A 134 -3.17 -23.93 -0.14
C ALA A 134 -2.66 -22.53 -0.51
N SER A 135 -2.96 -22.10 -1.72
CA SER A 135 -2.69 -20.75 -2.20
C SER A 135 -3.43 -19.67 -1.42
N VAL A 136 -4.74 -19.85 -1.23
CA VAL A 136 -5.57 -18.94 -0.42
C VAL A 136 -5.07 -18.89 1.02
N HIS A 137 -4.71 -20.02 1.62
CA HIS A 137 -4.17 -20.07 2.99
C HIS A 137 -2.84 -19.35 3.14
N ALA A 138 -1.89 -19.59 2.22
CA ALA A 138 -0.61 -18.92 2.24
C ALA A 138 -0.75 -17.39 2.14
N ALA A 139 -1.68 -16.93 1.30
CA ALA A 139 -1.97 -15.52 1.14
C ALA A 139 -2.65 -14.92 2.39
N ALA A 140 -3.62 -15.63 2.97
CA ALA A 140 -4.24 -15.25 4.23
C ALA A 140 -3.21 -15.08 5.36
N THR A 141 -2.32 -16.05 5.54
CA THR A 141 -1.24 -15.96 6.54
C THR A 141 -0.30 -14.78 6.27
N TYR A 142 0.02 -14.51 5.01
CA TYR A 142 0.87 -13.38 4.63
C TYR A 142 0.24 -12.02 4.97
N LEU A 143 -1.08 -11.88 4.84
CA LEU A 143 -1.81 -10.67 5.22
C LEU A 143 -1.86 -10.47 6.73
N ASP A 144 -2.07 -11.55 7.50
CA ASP A 144 -2.17 -11.49 8.95
C ASP A 144 -0.83 -11.15 9.65
N GLN A 145 0.29 -11.19 8.91
CA GLN A 145 1.61 -10.70 9.37
C GLN A 145 1.78 -9.18 9.20
N GLY A 146 0.83 -8.50 8.55
CA GLY A 146 0.91 -7.07 8.25
C GLY A 146 0.65 -6.17 9.48
N PRO A 147 1.08 -4.90 9.42
CA PRO A 147 1.02 -3.98 10.56
C PRO A 147 -0.37 -3.36 10.82
N CYS A 148 -1.34 -3.55 9.92
CA CYS A 148 -2.62 -2.84 9.99
C CYS A 148 -3.74 -3.63 10.70
N GLY A 149 -4.47 -2.91 11.56
CA GLY A 149 -5.67 -3.38 12.26
C GLY A 149 -6.94 -3.39 11.40
N ASP A 150 -6.92 -2.75 10.23
CA ASP A 150 -8.10 -2.61 9.37
C ASP A 150 -8.48 -3.94 8.74
N ASP A 151 -9.71 -4.35 9.01
CA ASP A 151 -10.31 -5.58 8.53
C ASP A 151 -10.31 -5.69 7.00
N ARG A 152 -10.39 -4.57 6.28
CA ARG A 152 -10.41 -4.53 4.80
C ARG A 152 -9.17 -5.16 4.16
N TYR A 153 -8.06 -5.26 4.89
CA TYR A 153 -6.78 -5.79 4.37
C TYR A 153 -6.40 -7.14 4.99
N ARG A 154 -7.33 -7.83 5.68
CA ARG A 154 -7.05 -9.06 6.44
C ARG A 154 -7.47 -10.33 5.72
N SER A 155 -7.04 -11.46 6.27
CA SER A 155 -7.32 -12.80 5.73
C SER A 155 -8.80 -13.08 5.42
N HIS A 156 -9.74 -12.56 6.22
CA HIS A 156 -11.17 -12.83 5.99
C HIS A 156 -11.69 -12.23 4.67
N GLU A 157 -11.20 -11.07 4.25
CA GLU A 157 -11.53 -10.48 2.95
C GLU A 157 -11.02 -11.35 1.81
N LEU A 158 -9.81 -11.88 1.96
CA LEU A 158 -9.21 -12.79 0.99
C LEU A 158 -10.01 -14.10 0.85
N TYR A 159 -10.45 -14.70 1.98
CA TYR A 159 -11.35 -15.85 1.95
C TYR A 159 -12.70 -15.55 1.30
N ARG A 160 -13.28 -14.38 1.61
CA ARG A 160 -14.55 -13.93 1.03
C ARG A 160 -14.42 -13.77 -0.49
N TYR A 161 -13.31 -13.21 -0.95
CA TYR A 161 -13.04 -13.01 -2.37
C TYR A 161 -12.74 -14.34 -3.09
N ALA A 162 -11.98 -15.25 -2.48
CA ALA A 162 -11.73 -16.58 -3.03
C ALA A 162 -13.04 -17.36 -3.26
N ALA A 163 -13.94 -17.32 -2.28
CA ALA A 163 -15.26 -17.93 -2.37
C ALA A 163 -16.08 -17.31 -3.52
N TRP A 164 -16.03 -15.99 -3.67
CA TRP A 164 -16.67 -15.28 -4.77
C TRP A 164 -16.09 -15.65 -6.14
N GLN A 165 -14.76 -15.74 -6.28
CA GLN A 165 -14.08 -16.13 -7.52
C GLN A 165 -14.48 -17.54 -7.98
N ARG A 166 -14.57 -18.49 -7.04
CA ARG A 166 -15.04 -19.86 -7.30
C ARG A 166 -16.49 -19.88 -7.76
N ALA A 167 -17.35 -19.12 -7.09
CA ALA A 167 -18.76 -19.00 -7.48
C ALA A 167 -18.91 -18.35 -8.87
N ALA A 168 -18.13 -17.30 -9.15
CA ALA A 168 -18.13 -16.62 -10.44
C ALA A 168 -17.71 -17.54 -11.58
N LYS A 169 -16.66 -18.36 -11.38
CA LYS A 169 -16.25 -19.36 -12.37
C LYS A 169 -17.37 -20.34 -12.69
N VAL A 170 -18.06 -20.88 -11.69
CA VAL A 170 -19.20 -21.80 -11.89
C VAL A 170 -20.38 -21.11 -12.57
N ALA A 171 -20.66 -19.85 -12.24
CA ALA A 171 -21.71 -19.07 -12.89
C ALA A 171 -21.42 -18.88 -14.38
N ILE A 172 -20.17 -18.55 -14.73
CA ILE A 172 -19.73 -18.40 -16.13
C ILE A 172 -19.82 -19.75 -16.87
N GLU A 173 -19.29 -20.83 -16.29
CA GLU A 173 -19.30 -22.17 -16.89
C GLU A 173 -20.71 -22.74 -17.09
N SER A 174 -21.67 -22.32 -16.25
CA SER A 174 -23.10 -22.71 -16.36
C SER A 174 -23.94 -21.76 -17.23
N GLY A 175 -23.32 -20.75 -17.84
CA GLY A 175 -23.99 -19.83 -18.77
C GLY A 175 -24.92 -18.81 -18.09
N GLN A 176 -24.66 -18.42 -16.84
CA GLN A 176 -25.40 -17.37 -16.17
C GLN A 176 -25.09 -16.00 -16.78
N GLU A 177 -26.12 -15.25 -17.18
CA GLU A 177 -25.95 -13.91 -17.77
C GLU A 177 -25.45 -12.88 -16.75
N ASP A 178 -25.96 -12.90 -15.52
CA ASP A 178 -25.50 -12.05 -14.41
C ASP A 178 -24.66 -12.85 -13.41
N PHE A 179 -23.46 -13.24 -13.86
CA PHE A 179 -22.54 -13.99 -13.02
C PHE A 179 -22.10 -13.22 -11.77
N HIS A 180 -22.06 -11.88 -11.80
CA HIS A 180 -21.66 -11.06 -10.66
C HIS A 180 -22.67 -11.15 -9.50
N THR A 181 -23.96 -10.95 -9.79
CA THR A 181 -25.03 -11.07 -8.79
C THR A 181 -25.17 -12.51 -8.31
N TRP A 182 -25.07 -13.47 -9.23
CA TRP A 182 -25.15 -14.89 -8.89
C TRP A 182 -24.02 -15.29 -7.93
N ALA A 183 -22.77 -14.94 -8.25
CA ALA A 183 -21.61 -15.25 -7.42
C ALA A 183 -21.70 -14.59 -6.03
N SER A 184 -22.17 -13.35 -5.97
CA SER A 184 -22.35 -12.63 -4.71
C SER A 184 -23.37 -13.32 -3.80
N THR A 185 -24.45 -13.85 -4.38
CA THR A 185 -25.50 -14.60 -3.65
C THR A 185 -25.04 -15.98 -3.22
N HIS A 186 -24.18 -16.64 -4.02
CA HIS A 186 -23.86 -18.05 -3.83
C HIS A 186 -22.46 -18.32 -3.25
N ARG A 187 -21.62 -17.30 -3.04
CA ARG A 187 -20.21 -17.44 -2.59
C ARG A 187 -20.04 -18.34 -1.36
N GLU A 188 -20.97 -18.33 -0.42
CA GLU A 188 -20.88 -19.13 0.81
C GLU A 188 -20.82 -20.64 0.53
N LYS A 189 -21.46 -21.11 -0.55
CA LYS A 189 -21.40 -22.52 -0.98
C LYS A 189 -20.01 -22.93 -1.51
N PHE A 190 -19.18 -21.95 -1.84
CA PHE A 190 -17.84 -22.12 -2.40
C PHE A 190 -16.75 -21.63 -1.45
N ALA A 191 -17.07 -21.51 -0.15
CA ALA A 191 -16.11 -21.10 0.86
C ALA A 191 -14.91 -22.06 0.91
N VAL A 192 -13.72 -21.48 1.06
CA VAL A 192 -12.49 -22.24 1.31
C VAL A 192 -12.50 -22.71 2.77
N PRO A 193 -12.39 -24.02 3.04
CA PRO A 193 -12.31 -24.53 4.41
C PRO A 193 -11.14 -23.88 5.13
N ARG A 194 -11.36 -23.25 6.29
CA ARG A 194 -10.25 -22.64 7.04
C ARG A 194 -9.45 -23.76 7.73
N PRO A 195 -8.11 -23.65 7.82
CA PRO A 195 -7.33 -24.58 8.63
C PRO A 195 -7.79 -24.39 10.07
N GLU A 196 -8.14 -25.47 10.76
CA GLU A 196 -8.41 -25.41 12.19
C GLU A 196 -7.15 -24.89 12.88
N THR A 197 -7.27 -23.81 13.64
CA THR A 197 -6.16 -23.30 14.46
C THR A 197 -5.73 -24.44 15.37
N PRO A 198 -4.47 -24.92 15.34
CA PRO A 198 -4.05 -25.98 16.22
C PRO A 198 -4.30 -25.53 17.67
N GLU A 199 -5.12 -26.30 18.37
CA GLU A 199 -5.45 -26.08 19.77
C GLU A 199 -4.12 -26.03 20.54
N LYS A 200 -3.82 -24.88 21.14
CA LYS A 200 -2.59 -24.68 21.91
C LYS A 200 -2.52 -25.82 22.93
N PRO A 201 -1.48 -26.67 22.95
CA PRO A 201 -1.44 -27.80 23.87
C PRO A 201 -1.62 -27.26 25.29
N ALA A 202 -2.61 -27.79 25.98
CA ALA A 202 -2.94 -27.37 27.34
C ALA A 202 -1.67 -27.43 28.18
N THR A 203 -1.25 -26.29 28.71
CA THR A 203 -0.15 -26.23 29.67
C THR A 203 -0.51 -27.18 30.83
N PRO A 204 0.29 -28.22 31.11
CA PRO A 204 0.02 -29.07 32.26
C PRO A 204 0.03 -28.19 33.51
N ALA A 205 -1.02 -28.32 34.31
CA ALA A 205 -1.13 -27.65 35.60
C ALA A 205 0.03 -28.08 36.53
N PRO A 206 0.53 -27.17 37.39
CA PRO A 206 1.67 -27.42 38.28
C PRO A 206 1.42 -28.54 39.29
#